data_AF-A0A4Q3RSB6-F1
#
_entry.id   AF-A0A4Q3RSB6-F1
#
_cell.length_a   1.000
_cell.length_b   1.000
_cell.length_c   1.000
_cell.angle_alpha   90.00
_cell.angle_beta   90.00
_cell.angle_gamma   90.00
#
_symmetry.space_group_name_H-M   'P 1'
#
loop_
_entity.id
_entity.type
_entity.pdbx_description
1 polymer ?
#
loop_
_entity_poly.entity_id
_entity_poly.type
_entity_poly.pdbx_seq_one_letter_code
_entity_poly.pdbx_strand_id
1 'polypeptide(L)'
;MEENKEMSALFHLIDDPDEEVFNVVSTRIIDYGKGIIPNLENLWENTISGEVQERIELLIHRLHYQDLTDEFLLWNKNTHQDLLTGAILVARFQFPELTTAAIYQEIEKLRRNTWLELNSYLTPLEQVHVLTSILYNYYNLKGTEVAYTQTEDFLINKQLEAKRGNTIANGILYLVLSELLDVPIRAVNIPRHFVLGYFKPDYDFTRHTEDPLYKTEFFI
;
A
#
# COMPACT_ATOMS: atom_id res chain seq x y z
N MET A 1 30.91 -14.34 -16.72
CA MET A 1 31.96 -14.44 -15.67
C MET A 1 32.57 -13.08 -15.30
N GLU A 2 32.21 -11.97 -15.97
CA GLU A 2 32.68 -10.62 -15.63
C GLU A 2 31.84 -9.91 -14.56
N GLU A 3 30.50 -10.06 -14.59
CA GLU A 3 29.59 -9.43 -13.61
C GLU A 3 29.98 -9.74 -12.17
N ASN A 4 30.39 -10.98 -11.87
CA ASN A 4 30.78 -11.37 -10.51
C ASN A 4 32.05 -10.67 -10.02
N LYS A 5 33.00 -10.34 -10.91
CA LYS A 5 34.25 -9.66 -10.54
C LYS A 5 34.05 -8.17 -10.33
N GLU A 6 33.27 -7.52 -11.18
CA GLU A 6 32.92 -6.10 -10.99
C GLU A 6 32.10 -5.91 -9.71
N MET A 7 31.15 -6.80 -9.43
CA MET A 7 30.35 -6.73 -8.20
C MET A 7 31.21 -6.94 -6.95
N SER A 8 32.11 -7.93 -6.93
CA SER A 8 33.05 -8.11 -5.81
C SER A 8 33.99 -6.91 -5.64
N ALA A 9 34.40 -6.25 -6.72
CA ALA A 9 35.21 -5.04 -6.64
C ALA A 9 34.42 -3.86 -6.05
N LEU A 10 33.17 -3.67 -6.47
CA LEU A 10 32.28 -2.64 -5.90
C LEU A 10 32.06 -2.87 -4.40
N PHE A 11 31.83 -4.11 -3.98
CA PHE A 11 31.64 -4.45 -2.58
C PHE A 11 32.88 -4.20 -1.72
N HIS A 12 34.08 -4.47 -2.24
CA HIS A 12 35.32 -4.12 -1.53
C HIS A 12 35.56 -2.61 -1.42
N LEU A 13 35.04 -1.81 -2.34
CA LEU A 13 35.19 -0.36 -2.33
C LEU A 13 34.16 0.35 -1.41
N ILE A 14 33.15 -0.37 -0.90
CA ILE A 14 32.20 0.17 0.10
C ILE A 14 32.92 0.48 1.43
N ASP A 15 33.95 -0.31 1.75
CA ASP A 15 34.78 -0.17 2.95
C ASP A 15 35.79 0.98 2.85
N ASP A 16 35.91 1.64 1.69
CA ASP A 16 36.89 2.70 1.50
C ASP A 16 36.53 3.92 2.38
N PRO A 17 37.48 4.46 3.16
CA PRO A 17 37.24 5.66 3.97
C PRO A 17 36.97 6.92 3.13
N ASP A 18 37.29 6.92 1.83
CA ASP A 18 37.03 8.04 0.93
C ASP A 18 35.53 8.15 0.55
N GLU A 19 34.90 9.26 0.95
CA GLU A 19 33.49 9.54 0.64
C GLU A 19 33.23 9.73 -0.87
N GLU A 20 34.18 10.24 -1.66
CA GLU A 20 34.00 10.38 -3.11
C GLU A 20 33.92 9.00 -3.78
N VAL A 21 34.79 8.08 -3.36
CA VAL A 21 34.79 6.68 -3.83
C VAL A 21 33.48 6.00 -3.46
N PHE A 22 33.04 6.13 -2.20
CA PHE A 22 31.77 5.58 -1.75
C PHE A 22 30.58 6.14 -2.54
N ASN A 23 30.56 7.44 -2.85
CA ASN A 23 29.49 8.06 -3.64
C ASN A 23 29.44 7.53 -5.09
N VAL A 24 30.58 7.30 -5.73
CA VAL A 24 30.64 6.71 -7.08
C VAL A 24 30.16 5.25 -7.07
N VAL A 25 30.60 4.47 -6.08
CA VAL A 25 30.23 3.06 -5.91
C VAL A 25 28.74 2.93 -5.59
N SER A 26 28.21 3.76 -4.69
CA SER A 26 26.79 3.76 -4.33
C SER A 26 25.90 4.06 -5.53
N THR A 27 26.26 5.03 -6.36
CA THR A 27 25.51 5.35 -7.59
C THR A 27 25.50 4.15 -8.56
N ARG A 28 26.66 3.52 -8.76
CA ARG A 28 26.78 2.30 -9.58
C ARG A 28 25.92 1.16 -9.04
N ILE A 29 25.94 0.92 -7.73
CA ILE A 29 25.14 -0.13 -7.07
C ILE A 29 23.65 0.13 -7.27
N ILE A 30 23.24 1.39 -7.15
CA ILE A 30 21.86 1.81 -7.39
C ILE A 30 21.43 1.54 -8.84
N ASP A 31 22.31 1.76 -9.83
CA ASP A 31 22.05 1.47 -11.24
C ASP A 31 21.82 -0.03 -11.53
N TYR A 32 22.42 -0.94 -10.75
CA TYR A 32 22.15 -2.38 -10.88
C TYR A 32 20.74 -2.78 -10.38
N GLY A 33 20.09 -1.92 -9.59
CA GLY A 33 18.72 -2.11 -9.10
C GLY A 33 18.56 -3.24 -8.08
N LYS A 34 17.32 -3.68 -7.85
CA LYS A 34 16.94 -4.59 -6.73
C LYS A 34 17.59 -5.98 -6.73
N GLY A 35 18.12 -6.42 -7.87
CA GLY A 35 18.78 -7.73 -7.98
C GLY A 35 20.01 -7.88 -7.08
N ILE A 36 20.59 -6.76 -6.64
CA ILE A 36 21.79 -6.74 -5.79
C ILE A 36 21.48 -6.79 -4.29
N ILE A 37 20.21 -6.60 -3.88
CA ILE A 37 19.81 -6.56 -2.46
C ILE A 37 20.24 -7.82 -1.70
N PRO A 38 20.01 -9.06 -2.19
CA PRO A 38 20.43 -10.26 -1.46
C PRO A 38 21.95 -10.34 -1.24
N ASN A 39 22.72 -9.75 -2.16
CA ASN A 39 24.18 -9.70 -2.03
C ASN A 39 24.59 -8.66 -0.99
N LEU A 40 23.93 -7.50 -0.95
CA LEU A 40 24.16 -6.48 0.08
C LEU A 40 23.77 -6.98 1.48
N GLU A 41 22.66 -7.71 1.61
CA GLU A 41 22.26 -8.36 2.87
C GLU A 41 23.31 -9.38 3.33
N ASN A 42 23.80 -10.23 2.41
CA ASN A 42 24.86 -11.18 2.72
C ASN A 42 26.17 -10.48 3.17
N LEU A 43 26.53 -9.36 2.54
CA LEU A 43 27.69 -8.57 2.94
C LEU A 43 27.48 -7.93 4.31
N TRP A 44 26.29 -7.41 4.58
CA TRP A 44 25.94 -6.82 5.87
C TRP A 44 26.09 -7.85 7.00
N GLU A 45 25.62 -9.09 6.81
CA GLU A 45 25.72 -10.19 7.78
C GLU A 45 27.18 -10.62 8.05
N ASN A 46 28.05 -10.56 7.02
CA ASN A 46 29.45 -10.98 7.13
C ASN A 46 30.42 -9.86 7.54
N THR A 47 29.94 -8.63 7.61
CA THR A 47 30.74 -7.46 7.97
C THR A 47 30.73 -7.24 9.48
N ILE A 48 31.90 -6.99 10.07
CA ILE A 48 32.05 -6.78 11.53
C ILE A 48 32.08 -5.28 11.88
N SER A 49 32.44 -4.42 10.93
CA SER A 49 32.53 -2.97 11.13
C SER A 49 31.14 -2.33 11.13
N GLY A 50 30.77 -1.67 12.23
CA GLY A 50 29.48 -0.99 12.34
C GLY A 50 29.28 0.16 11.36
N GLU A 51 30.35 0.90 11.02
CA GLU A 51 30.28 2.00 10.05
C GLU A 51 29.96 1.48 8.64
N VAL A 52 30.56 0.36 8.26
CA VAL A 52 30.30 -0.27 6.96
C VAL A 52 28.89 -0.85 6.94
N GLN A 53 28.44 -1.49 8.02
CA GLN A 53 27.07 -1.98 8.13
C GLN A 53 26.03 -0.86 7.94
N GLU A 54 26.24 0.30 8.56
CA GLU A 54 25.37 1.48 8.39
C GLU A 54 25.38 1.98 6.94
N ARG A 55 26.56 2.03 6.30
CA ARG A 55 26.67 2.39 4.88
C ARG A 55 25.91 1.41 3.98
N ILE A 56 26.02 0.11 4.22
CA ILE A 56 25.30 -0.92 3.44
C ILE A 56 23.79 -0.80 3.68
N GLU A 57 23.35 -0.59 4.91
CA GLU A 57 21.93 -0.38 5.25
C GLU A 57 21.35 0.84 4.50
N LEU A 58 22.09 1.95 4.44
CA LEU A 58 21.70 3.13 3.66
C LEU A 58 21.54 2.83 2.16
N LEU A 59 22.41 1.98 1.59
CA LEU A 59 22.30 1.56 0.20
C LEU A 59 21.05 0.71 -0.05
N ILE A 60 20.79 -0.26 0.83
CA ILE A 60 19.61 -1.12 0.78
C ILE A 60 18.34 -0.25 0.86
N HIS A 61 18.28 0.69 1.82
CA HIS A 61 17.16 1.62 1.94
C HIS A 61 16.96 2.49 0.70
N ARG A 62 18.04 3.02 0.09
CA ARG A 62 17.94 3.81 -1.15
C ARG A 62 17.41 2.98 -2.32
N LEU A 63 17.88 1.73 -2.46
CA LEU A 63 17.41 0.80 -3.48
C LEU A 63 15.91 0.52 -3.35
N HIS A 64 15.44 0.18 -2.14
CA HIS A 64 14.01 -0.03 -1.89
C HIS A 64 13.19 1.24 -2.16
N TYR A 65 13.69 2.41 -1.75
CA TYR A 65 12.99 3.67 -1.97
C TYR A 65 12.84 4.01 -3.46
N GLN A 66 13.89 3.78 -4.26
CA GLN A 66 13.84 4.00 -5.70
C GLN A 66 12.87 3.03 -6.38
N ASP A 67 12.95 1.73 -6.09
CA ASP A 67 12.03 0.72 -6.64
C ASP A 67 10.57 1.07 -6.30
N LEU A 68 10.32 1.46 -5.04
CA LEU A 68 8.99 1.89 -4.61
C LEU A 68 8.52 3.16 -5.34
N THR A 69 9.42 4.12 -5.57
CA THR A 69 9.09 5.35 -6.31
C THR A 69 8.71 5.02 -7.75
N ASP A 70 9.46 4.13 -8.40
CA ASP A 70 9.18 3.67 -9.76
C ASP A 70 7.83 2.93 -9.84
N GLU A 71 7.53 2.09 -8.85
CA GLU A 71 6.22 1.42 -8.74
C GLU A 71 5.06 2.40 -8.54
N PHE A 72 5.22 3.43 -7.69
CA PHE A 72 4.21 4.49 -7.53
C PHE A 72 4.00 5.28 -8.83
N LEU A 73 5.08 5.59 -9.55
CA LEU A 73 5.00 6.26 -10.84
C LEU A 73 4.27 5.39 -11.88
N LEU A 74 4.53 4.08 -11.88
CA LEU A 74 3.83 3.14 -12.76
C LEU A 74 2.35 3.04 -12.41
N TRP A 75 2.02 2.93 -11.13
CA TRP A 75 0.64 2.90 -10.64
C TRP A 75 -0.12 4.17 -11.04
N ASN A 76 0.48 5.35 -10.85
CA ASN A 76 -0.15 6.62 -11.23
C ASN A 76 -0.34 6.76 -12.76
N LYS A 77 0.56 6.21 -13.57
CA LYS A 77 0.44 6.23 -15.04
C LYS A 77 -0.57 5.22 -15.58
N ASN A 78 -0.99 4.24 -14.78
CA ASN A 78 -1.91 3.21 -15.21
C ASN A 78 -3.32 3.79 -15.42
N THR A 79 -4.03 3.32 -16.44
CA THR A 79 -5.38 3.81 -16.78
C THR A 79 -6.42 3.35 -15.75
N HIS A 80 -6.19 2.20 -15.11
CA HIS A 80 -7.02 1.68 -14.04
C HIS A 80 -6.18 1.66 -12.76
N GLN A 81 -6.35 2.69 -11.93
CA GLN A 81 -5.67 2.83 -10.65
C GLN A 81 -6.48 2.10 -9.58
N ASP A 82 -6.02 0.92 -9.18
CA ASP A 82 -6.63 0.18 -8.08
C ASP A 82 -6.18 0.75 -6.74
N LEU A 83 -7.14 1.08 -5.87
CA LEU A 83 -6.91 1.64 -4.55
C LEU A 83 -6.18 0.64 -3.63
N LEU A 84 -6.45 -0.66 -3.75
CA LEU A 84 -5.79 -1.68 -2.93
C LEU A 84 -4.29 -1.72 -3.23
N THR A 85 -3.93 -1.73 -4.51
CA THR A 85 -2.54 -1.64 -4.95
C THR A 85 -1.85 -0.40 -4.38
N GLY A 86 -2.50 0.77 -4.45
CA GLY A 86 -1.98 2.01 -3.86
C GLY A 86 -1.75 1.90 -2.35
N ALA A 87 -2.69 1.31 -1.61
CA ALA A 87 -2.56 1.09 -0.17
C ALA A 87 -1.42 0.12 0.19
N ILE A 88 -1.20 -0.91 -0.64
CA ILE A 88 -0.09 -1.85 -0.49
C ILE A 88 1.26 -1.15 -0.71
N LEU A 89 1.37 -0.27 -1.71
CA LEU A 89 2.59 0.51 -1.95
C LEU A 89 2.94 1.39 -0.76
N VAL A 90 1.94 2.03 -0.13
CA VAL A 90 2.17 2.79 1.12
C VAL A 90 2.68 1.89 2.25
N ALA A 91 2.12 0.68 2.39
CA ALA A 91 2.61 -0.28 3.38
C ALA A 91 4.04 -0.76 3.09
N ARG A 92 4.42 -0.90 1.81
CA ARG A 92 5.78 -1.27 1.38
C ARG A 92 6.82 -0.21 1.71
N PHE A 93 6.43 1.05 1.87
CA PHE A 93 7.35 2.09 2.36
C PHE A 93 7.89 1.77 3.75
N GLN A 94 7.04 1.27 4.65
CA GLN A 94 7.45 0.90 6.01
C GLN A 94 7.94 -0.56 6.09
N PHE A 95 7.43 -1.44 5.23
CA PHE A 95 7.77 -2.86 5.19
C PHE A 95 8.17 -3.29 3.76
N PRO A 96 9.42 -3.11 3.33
CA PRO A 96 9.86 -3.40 1.95
C PRO A 96 9.61 -4.86 1.52
N GLU A 97 9.81 -5.80 2.44
CA GLU A 97 9.65 -7.25 2.26
C GLU A 97 8.19 -7.75 2.43
N LEU A 98 7.22 -6.83 2.40
CA LEU A 98 5.81 -7.17 2.59
C LEU A 98 5.31 -8.15 1.52
N THR A 99 4.84 -9.31 1.96
CA THR A 99 4.22 -10.30 1.06
C THR A 99 2.77 -9.90 0.75
N THR A 100 2.54 -9.47 -0.49
CA THR A 100 1.21 -9.00 -0.94
C THR A 100 0.17 -10.12 -1.06
N ALA A 101 0.61 -11.37 -1.25
CA ALA A 101 -0.29 -12.52 -1.44
C ALA A 101 -1.27 -12.73 -0.28
N ALA A 102 -0.82 -12.54 0.97
CA ALA A 102 -1.68 -12.69 2.14
C ALA A 102 -2.78 -11.62 2.18
N ILE A 103 -2.44 -10.38 1.80
CA ILE A 103 -3.38 -9.25 1.73
C ILE A 103 -4.48 -9.56 0.70
N TYR A 104 -4.09 -9.95 -0.52
CA TYR A 104 -5.04 -10.29 -1.57
C TYR A 104 -5.94 -11.47 -1.18
N GLN A 105 -5.40 -12.49 -0.51
CA GLN A 105 -6.20 -13.63 -0.06
C GLN A 105 -7.26 -13.24 0.97
N GLU A 106 -6.93 -12.38 1.94
CA GLU A 106 -7.89 -11.91 2.93
C GLU A 106 -8.96 -11.00 2.32
N ILE A 107 -8.58 -10.07 1.43
CA ILE A 107 -9.54 -9.23 0.70
C ILE A 107 -10.49 -10.08 -0.15
N GLU A 108 -9.96 -11.07 -0.87
CA GLU A 108 -10.75 -11.96 -1.71
C GLU A 108 -11.71 -12.83 -0.89
N LYS A 109 -11.32 -13.23 0.33
CA LYS A 109 -12.20 -13.92 1.27
C LYS A 109 -13.36 -13.02 1.72
N LEU A 110 -13.07 -11.76 2.06
CA LEU A 110 -14.09 -10.77 2.39
C LEU A 110 -15.05 -10.56 1.22
N ARG A 111 -14.52 -10.32 0.01
CA ARG A 111 -15.29 -10.15 -1.22
C ARG A 111 -16.24 -11.32 -1.44
N ARG A 112 -15.77 -12.56 -1.34
CA ARG A 112 -16.61 -13.76 -1.51
C ARG A 112 -17.73 -13.85 -0.49
N ASN A 113 -17.44 -13.58 0.78
CA ASN A 113 -18.46 -13.61 1.82
C ASN A 113 -19.51 -12.52 1.62
N THR A 114 -19.10 -11.29 1.29
CA THR A 114 -20.03 -10.21 0.99
C THR A 114 -20.86 -10.51 -0.26
N TRP A 115 -20.25 -11.08 -1.30
CA TRP A 115 -20.96 -11.45 -2.53
C TRP A 115 -22.06 -12.49 -2.29
N LEU A 116 -21.86 -13.43 -1.37
CA LEU A 116 -22.89 -14.41 -1.00
C LEU A 116 -24.08 -13.79 -0.26
N GLU A 117 -23.86 -12.69 0.46
CA GLU A 117 -24.92 -11.95 1.17
C GLU A 117 -25.59 -10.88 0.30
N LEU A 118 -24.89 -10.39 -0.72
CA LEU A 118 -25.44 -9.45 -1.69
C LEU A 118 -26.38 -10.16 -2.67
N ASN A 119 -27.63 -9.70 -2.71
CA ASN A 119 -28.63 -10.13 -3.69
C ASN A 119 -28.91 -8.99 -4.68
N SER A 120 -29.20 -9.32 -5.95
CA SER A 120 -29.47 -8.36 -7.02
C SER A 120 -30.69 -7.46 -6.78
N TYR A 121 -31.52 -7.79 -5.80
CA TYR A 121 -32.76 -7.06 -5.47
C TYR A 121 -32.65 -6.17 -4.23
N LEU A 122 -31.47 -6.06 -3.62
CA LEU A 122 -31.27 -5.21 -2.44
C LEU A 122 -31.38 -3.74 -2.82
N THR A 123 -32.02 -2.97 -1.95
CA THR A 123 -32.01 -1.51 -2.01
C THR A 123 -30.61 -0.97 -1.67
N PRO A 124 -30.25 0.25 -2.11
CA PRO A 124 -28.98 0.90 -1.75
C PRO A 124 -28.64 0.87 -0.26
N LEU A 125 -29.61 1.14 0.62
CA LEU A 125 -29.44 1.10 2.06
C LEU A 125 -29.12 -0.31 2.58
N GLU A 126 -29.77 -1.33 2.02
CA GLU A 126 -29.50 -2.72 2.38
C GLU A 126 -28.13 -3.18 1.89
N GLN A 127 -27.69 -2.76 0.70
CA GLN A 127 -26.33 -3.04 0.21
C GLN A 127 -25.26 -2.49 1.16
N VAL A 128 -25.42 -1.24 1.59
CA VAL A 128 -24.55 -0.60 2.59
C VAL A 128 -24.61 -1.34 3.92
N HIS A 129 -25.79 -1.76 4.36
CA HIS A 129 -25.95 -2.53 5.60
C HIS A 129 -25.22 -3.88 5.55
N VAL A 130 -25.29 -4.60 4.44
CA VAL A 130 -24.57 -5.86 4.24
C VAL A 130 -23.05 -5.64 4.28
N LEU A 131 -22.52 -4.65 3.56
CA LEU A 131 -21.10 -4.29 3.59
C LEU A 131 -20.62 -3.97 5.01
N THR A 132 -21.36 -3.11 5.71
CA THR A 132 -21.07 -2.73 7.10
C THR A 132 -21.14 -3.95 8.03
N SER A 133 -22.14 -4.82 7.87
CA SER A 133 -22.27 -6.03 8.69
C SER A 133 -21.11 -7.00 8.46
N ILE A 134 -20.68 -7.21 7.21
CA ILE A 134 -19.54 -8.06 6.92
C ILE A 134 -18.25 -7.50 7.54
N LEU A 135 -18.00 -6.20 7.40
CA LEU A 135 -16.77 -5.58 7.92
C LEU A 135 -16.74 -5.56 9.46
N TYR A 136 -17.82 -5.11 10.10
CA TYR A 136 -17.81 -4.85 11.53
C TYR A 136 -18.32 -6.03 12.38
N ASN A 137 -19.29 -6.82 11.89
CA ASN A 137 -19.84 -7.95 12.65
C ASN A 137 -19.15 -9.28 12.31
N TYR A 138 -19.01 -9.61 11.03
CA TYR A 138 -18.40 -10.87 10.61
C TYR A 138 -16.87 -10.83 10.74
N TYR A 139 -16.24 -9.86 10.08
CA TYR A 139 -14.79 -9.72 10.10
C TYR A 139 -14.25 -9.20 11.44
N ASN A 140 -15.11 -8.53 12.21
CA ASN A 140 -14.80 -7.91 13.51
C ASN A 140 -13.78 -6.77 13.41
N LEU A 141 -13.88 -5.95 12.35
CA LEU A 141 -13.06 -4.76 12.20
C LEU A 141 -13.34 -3.77 13.34
N LYS A 142 -12.29 -3.26 13.98
CA LYS A 142 -12.41 -2.27 15.05
C LYS A 142 -11.84 -0.92 14.63
N GLY A 143 -12.58 0.13 14.95
CA GLY A 143 -12.12 1.51 14.83
C GLY A 143 -11.20 1.90 15.98
N THR A 144 -10.11 2.58 15.66
CA THR A 144 -9.23 3.23 16.63
C THR A 144 -9.33 4.73 16.52
N GLU A 145 -9.10 5.43 17.64
CA GLU A 145 -8.86 6.86 17.57
C GLU A 145 -7.61 7.12 16.73
N VAL A 146 -7.65 8.18 15.93
CA VAL A 146 -6.54 8.53 15.04
C VAL A 146 -5.35 8.98 15.87
N ALA A 147 -4.48 8.04 16.21
CA ALA A 147 -3.21 8.30 16.85
C ALA A 147 -2.12 8.44 15.78
N TYR A 148 -1.74 9.68 15.44
CA TYR A 148 -0.67 9.96 14.47
C TYR A 148 0.71 9.44 14.91
N THR A 149 0.85 9.03 16.17
CA THR A 149 2.05 8.37 16.70
C THR A 149 2.15 6.90 16.29
N GLN A 150 1.05 6.29 15.83
CA GLN A 150 0.98 4.89 15.43
C GLN A 150 0.77 4.79 13.92
N THR A 151 1.85 4.87 13.15
CA THR A 151 1.82 4.75 11.67
C THR A 151 1.18 3.44 11.22
N GLU A 152 1.32 2.37 12.01
CA GLU A 152 0.76 1.05 11.73
C GLU A 152 -0.77 1.05 11.60
N ASP A 153 -1.48 1.93 12.31
CA ASP A 153 -2.95 2.02 12.27
C ASP A 153 -3.48 2.54 10.91
N PHE A 154 -2.60 3.07 10.05
CA PHE A 154 -2.90 3.55 8.71
C PHE A 154 -2.61 2.50 7.63
N LEU A 155 -1.91 1.42 7.95
CA LEU A 155 -1.41 0.47 6.96
C LEU A 155 -2.35 -0.72 6.76
N ILE A 156 -2.62 -1.05 5.51
CA ILE A 156 -3.56 -2.11 5.14
C ILE A 156 -3.13 -3.49 5.65
N ASN A 157 -1.82 -3.79 5.65
CA ASN A 157 -1.31 -5.07 6.15
C ASN A 157 -1.56 -5.22 7.65
N LYS A 158 -1.23 -4.19 8.43
CA LYS A 158 -1.43 -4.19 9.89
C LYS A 158 -2.90 -4.17 10.28
N GLN A 159 -3.71 -3.44 9.52
CA GLN A 159 -5.15 -3.44 9.68
C GLN A 159 -5.75 -4.83 9.49
N LEU A 160 -5.35 -5.56 8.44
CA LEU A 160 -5.87 -6.91 8.17
C LEU A 160 -5.36 -7.94 9.20
N GLU A 161 -4.10 -7.82 9.65
CA GLU A 161 -3.52 -8.67 10.69
C GLU A 161 -4.21 -8.47 12.05
N ALA A 162 -4.34 -7.21 12.49
CA ALA A 162 -4.86 -6.86 13.81
C ALA A 162 -6.39 -6.72 13.84
N LYS A 163 -7.05 -6.70 12.68
CA LYS A 163 -8.47 -6.38 12.49
C LYS A 163 -8.84 -5.05 13.15
N ARG A 164 -7.91 -4.11 13.11
CA ARG A 164 -7.97 -2.85 13.83
C ARG A 164 -7.31 -1.79 12.98
N GLY A 165 -8.04 -0.72 12.67
CA GLY A 165 -7.54 0.40 11.87
C GLY A 165 -8.22 1.69 12.27
N ASN A 166 -7.62 2.81 11.87
CA ASN A 166 -8.23 4.11 12.07
C ASN A 166 -9.35 4.36 11.04
N THR A 167 -10.00 5.52 11.13
CA THR A 167 -11.10 5.90 10.23
C THR A 167 -10.70 5.87 8.74
N ILE A 168 -9.47 6.26 8.41
CA ILE A 168 -8.98 6.30 7.03
C ILE A 168 -8.72 4.89 6.51
N ALA A 169 -7.98 4.07 7.26
CA ALA A 169 -7.67 2.69 6.88
C ALA A 169 -8.96 1.84 6.74
N ASN A 170 -9.89 1.97 7.70
CA ASN A 170 -11.19 1.30 7.62
C ASN A 170 -12.00 1.78 6.41
N GLY A 171 -11.95 3.08 6.13
CA GLY A 171 -12.57 3.67 4.95
C GLY A 171 -11.98 3.16 3.63
N ILE A 172 -10.65 3.01 3.54
CA ILE A 172 -9.97 2.43 2.37
C ILE A 172 -10.43 0.99 2.16
N LEU A 173 -10.44 0.16 3.21
CA LEU A 173 -10.90 -1.22 3.12
C LEU A 173 -12.36 -1.30 2.66
N TYR A 174 -13.21 -0.41 3.18
CA TYR A 174 -14.61 -0.31 2.77
C TYR A 174 -14.74 0.03 1.28
N LEU A 175 -13.97 1.01 0.79
CA LEU A 175 -13.97 1.43 -0.62
C LEU A 175 -13.46 0.33 -1.54
N VAL A 176 -12.36 -0.33 -1.17
CA VAL A 176 -11.79 -1.46 -1.92
C VAL A 176 -12.84 -2.56 -2.08
N LEU A 177 -13.53 -2.95 -1.00
CA LEU A 177 -14.57 -3.96 -1.11
C LEU A 177 -15.76 -3.50 -1.95
N SER A 178 -16.17 -2.23 -1.82
CA SER A 178 -17.27 -1.67 -2.60
C SER A 178 -16.95 -1.67 -4.10
N GLU A 179 -15.73 -1.29 -4.47
CA GLU A 179 -15.24 -1.30 -5.85
C GLU A 179 -15.18 -2.72 -6.42
N LEU A 180 -14.67 -3.69 -5.65
CA LEU A 180 -14.61 -5.10 -6.05
C LEU A 180 -15.98 -5.79 -6.22
N LEU A 181 -17.04 -5.18 -5.68
CA LEU A 181 -18.41 -5.69 -5.72
C LEU A 181 -19.33 -4.83 -6.61
N ASP A 182 -18.75 -3.88 -7.36
CA ASP A 182 -19.47 -2.94 -8.23
C ASP A 182 -20.56 -2.13 -7.49
N VAL A 183 -20.35 -1.85 -6.19
CA VAL A 183 -21.26 -1.03 -5.38
C VAL A 183 -20.84 0.45 -5.52
N PRO A 184 -21.75 1.37 -5.89
CA PRO A 184 -21.43 2.75 -6.23
C PRO A 184 -21.19 3.63 -4.98
N ILE A 185 -20.15 3.30 -4.21
CA ILE A 185 -19.72 4.03 -3.02
C ILE A 185 -18.39 4.73 -3.31
N ARG A 186 -18.29 5.99 -2.90
CA ARG A 186 -17.07 6.81 -3.06
C ARG A 186 -16.82 7.64 -1.81
N ALA A 187 -15.55 7.99 -1.59
CA ALA A 187 -15.17 8.96 -0.58
C ALA A 187 -15.64 10.35 -0.99
N VAL A 188 -16.26 11.07 -0.07
CA VAL A 188 -16.58 12.49 -0.21
C VAL A 188 -15.57 13.29 0.58
N ASN A 189 -14.87 14.19 -0.10
CA ASN A 189 -13.84 15.01 0.53
C ASN A 189 -14.50 16.13 1.34
N ILE A 190 -14.61 15.94 2.66
CA ILE A 190 -15.05 16.97 3.61
C ILE A 190 -13.85 17.37 4.46
N PRO A 191 -13.58 18.67 4.67
CA PRO A 191 -12.48 19.11 5.52
C PRO A 191 -12.52 18.43 6.90
N ARG A 192 -11.41 17.77 7.25
CA ARG A 192 -11.17 17.06 8.53
C ARG A 192 -12.03 15.80 8.76
N HIS A 193 -12.81 15.35 7.79
CA HIS A 193 -13.64 14.15 7.94
C HIS A 193 -13.52 13.24 6.72
N PHE A 194 -13.31 11.95 6.96
CA PHE A 194 -13.37 10.92 5.93
C PHE A 194 -14.77 10.32 5.93
N VAL A 195 -15.60 10.71 4.97
CA VAL A 195 -17.01 10.29 4.89
C VAL A 195 -17.23 9.56 3.57
N LEU A 196 -18.02 8.48 3.61
CA LEU A 196 -18.40 7.72 2.43
C LEU A 196 -19.80 8.14 1.98
N GLY A 197 -20.02 8.19 0.67
CA GLY A 197 -21.32 8.49 0.08
C GLY A 197 -21.73 7.40 -0.89
N TYR A 198 -23.02 7.05 -0.86
CA TYR A 198 -23.64 6.21 -1.89
C TYR A 198 -24.14 7.09 -3.04
N PHE A 199 -23.83 6.70 -4.27
CA PHE A 199 -24.18 7.42 -5.49
C PHE A 199 -25.14 6.59 -6.34
N LYS A 200 -25.96 7.25 -7.15
CA LYS A 200 -26.85 6.55 -8.09
C LYS A 200 -26.04 5.68 -9.07
N PRO A 201 -26.48 4.44 -9.36
CA PRO A 201 -25.78 3.54 -10.29
C PRO A 201 -25.55 4.14 -11.70
N ASP A 202 -26.47 4.99 -12.16
CA ASP A 202 -26.40 5.65 -13.47
C ASP A 202 -25.45 6.88 -13.50
N TYR A 203 -24.73 7.15 -12.41
CA TYR A 203 -23.83 8.29 -12.35
C TYR A 203 -22.51 8.00 -13.08
N ASP A 204 -22.30 8.70 -14.18
CA ASP A 204 -21.05 8.67 -14.95
C ASP A 204 -19.95 9.46 -14.22
N PHE A 205 -19.14 8.74 -13.44
CA PHE A 205 -18.01 9.29 -12.69
C PHE A 205 -16.87 9.84 -13.58
N THR A 206 -16.87 9.57 -14.88
CA THR A 206 -15.85 10.09 -15.82
C THR A 206 -16.10 11.56 -16.19
N ARG A 207 -17.30 12.07 -15.90
CA ARG A 207 -17.67 13.47 -16.14
C ARG A 207 -17.31 14.30 -14.91
N HIS A 208 -16.09 14.83 -14.87
CA HIS A 208 -15.59 15.75 -13.83
C HIS A 208 -16.31 17.11 -13.74
N THR A 209 -17.50 17.26 -14.32
CA THR A 209 -18.15 18.56 -14.53
C THR A 209 -19.14 18.96 -13.45
N GLU A 210 -19.48 18.06 -12.51
CA GLU A 210 -20.48 18.34 -11.48
C GLU A 210 -19.93 18.00 -10.09
N ASP A 211 -20.19 18.89 -9.12
CA ASP A 211 -19.73 18.73 -7.75
C ASP A 211 -20.37 17.47 -7.12
N PRO A 212 -19.56 16.47 -6.71
CA PRO A 212 -20.06 15.18 -6.21
C PRO A 212 -21.08 15.32 -5.08
N LEU A 213 -21.00 16.41 -4.31
CA LEU A 213 -21.90 16.66 -3.19
C LEU A 213 -23.38 16.70 -3.59
N TYR A 214 -23.69 17.10 -4.83
CA TYR A 214 -25.08 17.28 -5.31
C TYR A 214 -25.74 15.99 -5.81
N LYS A 215 -25.00 14.89 -5.93
CA LYS A 215 -25.50 13.61 -6.46
C LYS A 215 -25.35 12.42 -5.51
N THR A 216 -24.80 12.64 -4.32
CA THR A 216 -24.85 11.70 -3.20
C THR A 216 -26.30 11.47 -2.80
N GLU A 217 -26.76 10.21 -2.77
CA GLU A 217 -28.09 9.89 -2.26
C GLU A 217 -28.14 9.98 -0.74
N PHE A 218 -27.12 9.42 -0.07
CA PHE A 218 -26.94 9.49 1.37
C PHE A 218 -25.47 9.27 1.75
N PHE A 219 -25.12 9.76 2.95
CA PHE A 219 -23.81 9.56 3.57
C PHE A 219 -23.84 8.33 4.49
N ILE A 220 -22.69 7.67 4.62
CA ILE A 220 -22.45 6.44 5.38
C ILE A 220 -21.47 6.75 6.53
#